data_AF-A0A957TST9-F1
#
_entry.id   AF-A0A957TST9-F1
#
_cell.length_a   1.000
_cell.length_b   1.000
_cell.length_c   1.000
_cell.angle_alpha   90.00
_cell.angle_beta   90.00
_cell.angle_gamma   90.00
#
_symmetry.space_group_name_H-M   'P 1'
#
loop_
_entity.id
_entity.type
_entity.pdbx_description
1 polymer ?
#
loop_
_entity_poly.entity_id
_entity_poly.type
_entity_poly.pdbx_seq_one_letter_code
_entity_poly.pdbx_strand_id
1 'polypeptide(L)'
;RAAELLHRAGHEKLVVDGLHNTVDCWASRDGNRIQLLCTNHALPQHPIEREHVQITLLGAPPPQQAYLERIDENHANPRRLWEEWGKPDYLSPLQVDELRDASRLVVESLQWRAGPEGTICEVDLPPHAVAALTLEFPSRP
;
A
#
# COMPACT_ATOMS: atom_id res chain seq x y z
N ARG A 1 2.21 6.29 -9.76
CA ARG A 1 1.99 6.24 -8.30
C ARG A 1 2.80 5.13 -7.62
N ALA A 2 2.87 3.89 -8.14
CA ALA A 2 3.68 2.83 -7.50
C ALA A 2 5.17 3.21 -7.34
N ALA A 3 5.77 3.87 -8.33
CA ALA A 3 7.13 4.41 -8.21
C ALA A 3 7.27 5.52 -7.13
N GLU A 4 6.21 6.28 -6.86
CA GLU A 4 6.20 7.29 -5.79
C GLU A 4 6.19 6.62 -4.41
N LEU A 5 5.47 5.50 -4.25
CA LEU A 5 5.51 4.69 -3.04
C LEU A 5 6.92 4.12 -2.82
N LEU A 6 7.52 3.54 -3.86
CA LEU A 6 8.89 3.02 -3.81
C LEU A 6 9.93 4.09 -3.48
N HIS A 7 9.76 5.32 -3.98
CA HIS A 7 10.68 6.42 -3.68
C HIS A 7 10.68 6.81 -2.19
N ARG A 8 9.59 6.54 -1.47
CA ARG A 8 9.45 6.80 -0.03
C ARG A 8 9.98 5.65 0.86
N ALA A 9 10.37 4.54 0.24
CA ALA A 9 10.90 3.39 0.95
C ALA A 9 12.20 3.76 1.69
N GLY A 10 12.38 3.13 2.84
CA GLY A 10 13.55 3.35 3.67
C GLY A 10 14.83 2.77 3.09
N HIS A 11 15.95 3.12 3.72
CA HIS A 11 17.29 2.75 3.24
C HIS A 11 17.76 1.40 3.78
N GLU A 12 17.15 0.88 4.84
CA GLU A 12 17.47 -0.42 5.43
C GLU A 12 16.39 -1.45 5.06
N LYS A 13 16.74 -2.51 4.34
CA LYS A 13 15.80 -3.60 4.03
C LYS A 13 15.67 -4.54 5.24
N LEU A 14 14.44 -4.81 5.66
CA LEU A 14 14.14 -5.76 6.72
C LEU A 14 13.83 -7.14 6.14
N VAL A 15 14.03 -8.18 6.96
CA VAL A 15 13.63 -9.54 6.62
C VAL A 15 12.12 -9.65 6.70
N VAL A 16 11.50 -10.18 5.65
CA VAL A 16 10.08 -10.54 5.61
C VAL A 16 10.03 -12.06 5.44
N ASP A 17 9.26 -12.72 6.30
CA ASP A 17 8.97 -14.14 6.20
C ASP A 17 7.49 -14.32 5.88
N GLY A 18 7.19 -15.23 4.96
CA GLY A 18 5.88 -15.41 4.36
C GLY A 18 5.97 -15.67 2.85
N LEU A 19 5.21 -16.66 2.38
CA LEU A 19 5.15 -17.02 0.97
C LEU A 19 3.68 -17.11 0.55
N HIS A 20 3.33 -16.42 -0.53
CA HIS A 20 2.04 -16.51 -1.17
C HIS A 20 2.19 -16.55 -2.69
N ASN A 21 1.19 -17.07 -3.39
CA ASN A 21 1.27 -17.26 -4.85
C ASN A 21 1.23 -15.93 -5.63
N THR A 22 0.52 -14.93 -5.11
CA THR A 22 0.31 -13.64 -5.77
C THR A 22 0.68 -12.46 -4.88
N VAL A 23 0.90 -12.68 -3.59
CA VAL A 23 1.20 -11.61 -2.65
C VAL A 23 2.69 -11.61 -2.36
N ASP A 24 3.31 -10.48 -2.65
CA ASP A 24 4.68 -10.18 -2.26
C ASP A 24 4.68 -8.99 -1.31
N CYS A 25 5.53 -9.03 -0.29
CA CYS A 25 5.73 -7.91 0.63
C CYS A 25 7.22 -7.65 0.84
N TRP A 26 7.59 -6.37 0.87
CA TRP A 26 8.93 -5.90 1.19
C TRP A 26 8.86 -4.89 2.32
N ALA A 27 9.73 -5.04 3.31
CA ALA A 27 9.81 -4.12 4.43
C ALA A 27 11.12 -3.33 4.39
N SER A 28 11.03 -2.04 4.70
CA SER A 28 12.17 -1.13 4.81
C SER A 28 12.04 -0.25 6.04
N ARG A 29 13.17 0.18 6.58
CA ARG A 29 13.26 1.08 7.73
C ARG A 29 14.00 2.36 7.36
N ASP A 30 13.51 3.46 7.92
CA ASP A 30 14.08 4.79 7.84
C ASP A 30 13.93 5.47 9.21
N GLY A 31 14.99 5.44 10.03
CA GLY A 31 14.96 5.95 11.40
C GLY A 31 13.89 5.26 12.27
N ASN A 32 12.90 6.03 12.72
CA ASN A 32 11.76 5.57 13.52
C ASN A 32 10.53 5.20 12.68
N ARG A 33 10.67 5.10 11.35
CA ARG A 33 9.60 4.70 10.43
C ARG A 33 9.92 3.35 9.81
N ILE A 34 8.92 2.47 9.78
CA ILE A 34 8.97 1.23 8.97
C ILE A 34 7.89 1.35 7.90
N GLN A 35 8.27 1.09 6.66
CA GLN A 35 7.35 1.00 5.54
C GLN A 35 7.36 -0.42 4.99
N LEU A 36 6.18 -1.01 4.88
CA LEU A 36 5.93 -2.27 4.18
C LEU A 36 5.22 -1.97 2.87
N LEU A 37 5.80 -2.38 1.75
CA LEU A 37 5.16 -2.36 0.45
C LEU A 37 4.68 -3.76 0.14
N CYS A 38 3.39 -3.93 -0.05
CA CYS A 38 2.78 -5.19 -0.44
C CYS A 38 2.06 -5.06 -1.78
N THR A 39 2.15 -6.11 -2.60
CA THR A 39 1.50 -6.18 -3.90
C THR A 39 0.75 -7.48 -4.03
N ASN A 40 -0.46 -7.44 -4.60
CA ASN A 40 -1.16 -8.64 -5.07
C ASN A 40 -1.13 -8.65 -6.59
N HIS A 41 -0.25 -9.46 -7.18
CA HIS A 41 -0.02 -9.51 -8.61
C HIS A 41 0.12 -10.95 -9.10
N ALA A 42 -0.51 -11.25 -10.23
CA ALA A 42 -0.37 -12.51 -10.92
C ALA A 42 0.05 -12.25 -12.38
N LEU A 43 0.76 -13.20 -12.98
CA LEU A 43 1.09 -13.14 -14.40
C LEU A 43 -0.19 -13.18 -15.25
N PRO A 44 -0.19 -12.63 -16.48
CA PRO A 44 -1.35 -12.70 -17.36
C PRO A 44 -1.88 -14.13 -17.50
N GLN A 45 -3.21 -14.30 -17.48
CA GLN A 45 -3.91 -15.58 -17.56
C GLN A 45 -3.82 -16.48 -16.31
N HIS A 46 -3.20 -16.00 -15.22
CA HIS A 46 -3.30 -16.66 -13.93
C HIS A 46 -4.47 -16.09 -13.12
N PRO A 47 -5.16 -16.93 -12.32
CA PRO A 47 -6.21 -16.45 -11.43
C PRO A 47 -5.61 -15.52 -10.37
N ILE A 48 -6.37 -14.49 -10.02
CA ILE A 48 -6.05 -13.55 -8.96
C ILE A 48 -7.33 -13.15 -8.24
N GLU A 49 -7.32 -13.27 -6.93
CA GLU A 49 -8.46 -12.95 -6.07
C GLU A 49 -8.05 -11.89 -5.04
N ARG A 50 -9.01 -11.45 -4.24
CA ARG A 50 -8.73 -10.58 -3.10
C ARG A 50 -8.07 -11.42 -2.01
N GLU A 51 -6.95 -10.93 -1.49
CA GLU A 51 -6.23 -11.58 -0.39
C GLU A 51 -6.33 -10.76 0.90
N HIS A 52 -6.53 -11.47 2.01
CA HIS A 52 -6.53 -10.90 3.36
C HIS A 52 -5.18 -11.19 4.00
N VAL A 53 -4.33 -10.17 4.10
CA VAL A 53 -2.95 -10.32 4.56
C VAL A 53 -2.83 -9.84 5.99
N GLN A 54 -2.43 -10.75 6.88
CA GLN A 54 -2.03 -10.42 8.24
C GLN A 54 -0.52 -10.25 8.31
N ILE A 55 -0.07 -9.12 8.83
CA ILE A 55 1.33 -8.77 8.98
C ILE A 55 1.65 -8.66 10.47
N THR A 56 2.67 -9.38 10.91
CA THR A 56 3.17 -9.30 12.29
C THR A 56 4.56 -8.70 12.28
N LEU A 57 4.71 -7.53 12.89
CA LEU A 57 5.99 -6.88 13.10
C LEU A 57 6.60 -7.32 14.44
N LEU A 58 7.64 -8.15 14.36
CA LEU A 58 8.36 -8.67 15.51
C LEU A 58 9.43 -7.70 16.03
N GLY A 59 9.63 -7.68 17.35
CA GLY A 59 10.75 -6.96 17.97
C GLY A 59 10.68 -5.43 17.92
N ALA A 60 9.52 -4.86 17.57
CA ALA A 60 9.27 -3.42 17.61
C ALA A 60 8.32 -3.05 18.76
N PRO A 61 8.49 -1.88 19.38
CA PRO A 61 7.49 -1.36 20.31
C PRO A 61 6.17 -1.06 19.58
N PRO A 62 5.04 -0.86 20.29
CA PRO A 62 3.81 -0.39 19.66
C PRO A 62 4.03 0.92 18.88
N PRO A 63 3.50 1.04 17.66
CA PRO A 63 3.62 2.27 16.87
C PRO A 63 2.78 3.39 17.51
N GLN A 64 3.23 4.64 17.34
CA GLN A 64 2.42 5.81 17.68
C GLN A 64 1.36 6.07 16.61
N GLN A 65 1.71 5.85 15.36
CA GLN A 65 0.84 6.05 14.22
C GLN A 65 1.04 4.94 13.19
N ALA A 66 -0.07 4.52 12.59
CA ALA A 66 -0.08 3.56 11.51
C ALA A 66 -1.03 4.09 10.43
N TYR A 67 -0.57 4.10 9.18
CA TYR A 67 -1.38 4.50 8.04
C TYR A 67 -1.04 3.66 6.83
N LEU A 68 -1.93 3.68 5.85
CA LEU A 68 -1.76 2.97 4.60
C LEU A 68 -2.10 3.89 3.43
N GLU A 69 -1.37 3.71 2.33
CA GLU A 69 -1.67 4.32 1.04
C GLU A 69 -1.84 3.19 0.02
N ARG A 70 -2.89 3.25 -0.81
CA ARG A 70 -3.22 2.18 -1.75
C ARG A 70 -3.40 2.67 -3.18
N ILE A 71 -3.06 1.77 -4.09
CA ILE A 71 -3.36 1.87 -5.52
C ILE A 71 -4.11 0.58 -5.87
N ASP A 72 -5.39 0.69 -6.19
CA ASP A 72 -6.23 -0.44 -6.61
C ASP A 72 -7.40 0.07 -7.46
N GLU A 73 -8.38 -0.78 -7.76
CA GLU A 73 -9.53 -0.41 -8.59
C GLU A 73 -10.29 0.84 -8.09
N ASN A 74 -10.29 1.08 -6.77
CA ASN A 74 -11.02 2.17 -6.14
C ASN A 74 -10.11 3.30 -5.62
N HIS A 75 -8.79 3.11 -5.60
CA HIS A 75 -7.84 4.06 -5.02
C HIS A 75 -6.74 4.45 -6.01
N ALA A 76 -6.48 5.75 -6.15
CA ALA A 76 -5.45 6.31 -7.02
C ALA A 76 -5.52 5.81 -8.48
N ASN A 77 -6.74 5.52 -8.97
CA ASN A 77 -7.01 4.96 -10.29
C ASN A 77 -7.76 5.96 -11.19
N PRO A 78 -7.05 6.86 -11.89
CA PRO A 78 -7.69 7.82 -12.78
C PRO A 78 -8.27 7.14 -14.03
N ARG A 79 -7.78 5.94 -14.39
CA ARG A 79 -8.28 5.23 -15.56
C ARG A 79 -9.75 4.91 -15.40
N ARG A 80 -10.20 4.45 -14.22
CA ARG A 80 -11.61 4.17 -13.96
C ARG A 80 -12.50 5.38 -14.29
N LEU A 81 -12.16 6.56 -13.78
CA LEU A 81 -12.91 7.79 -14.04
C LEU A 81 -12.94 8.14 -15.54
N TRP A 82 -11.81 7.98 -16.24
CA TRP A 82 -11.75 8.16 -17.69
C TRP A 82 -12.63 7.15 -18.45
N GLU A 83 -12.71 5.90 -17.98
CA GLU A 83 -13.60 4.89 -18.56
C GLU A 83 -15.08 5.22 -18.29
N GLU A 84 -15.41 5.71 -17.10
CA GLU A 84 -16.75 6.19 -16.73
C GLU A 84 -17.22 7.37 -17.60
N TRP A 85 -16.29 8.21 -18.07
CA TRP A 85 -16.57 9.28 -19.05
C TRP A 85 -16.70 8.79 -20.50
N GLY A 86 -16.60 7.48 -20.74
CA GLY A 86 -16.71 6.92 -22.09
C GLY A 86 -15.41 6.98 -22.88
N LYS A 87 -14.26 7.06 -22.22
CA LYS A 87 -12.92 7.01 -22.83
C LYS A 87 -12.69 8.08 -23.90
N PRO A 88 -12.93 9.37 -23.60
CA PRO A 88 -12.74 10.44 -24.57
C PRO A 88 -11.28 10.54 -25.02
N ASP A 89 -11.07 10.74 -26.33
CA ASP A 89 -9.75 10.95 -26.91
C ASP A 89 -9.14 12.32 -26.55
N TYR A 90 -10.01 13.32 -26.33
CA TYR A 90 -9.61 14.68 -25.98
C TYR A 90 -10.24 15.11 -24.66
N LEU A 91 -9.40 15.53 -23.73
CA LEU A 91 -9.79 15.98 -22.40
C LEU A 91 -9.78 17.50 -22.34
N SER A 92 -10.81 18.07 -21.72
CA SER A 92 -10.77 19.47 -21.29
C SER A 92 -9.78 19.67 -20.14
N PRO A 93 -9.30 20.90 -19.88
CA PRO A 93 -8.46 21.18 -18.72
C PRO A 93 -9.07 20.73 -17.39
N LEU A 94 -10.39 20.93 -17.22
CA LEU A 94 -11.12 20.49 -16.03
C LEU A 94 -11.05 18.97 -15.83
N GLN A 95 -11.29 18.19 -16.90
CA GLN A 95 -11.19 16.74 -16.86
C GLN A 95 -9.76 16.26 -16.57
N VAL A 96 -8.74 16.97 -17.06
CA VAL A 96 -7.35 16.65 -16.72
C VAL A 96 -7.09 16.84 -15.23
N ASP A 97 -7.61 17.91 -14.63
CA ASP A 97 -7.45 18.17 -13.20
C ASP A 97 -8.22 17.14 -12.36
N GLU A 98 -9.43 16.76 -12.77
CA GLU A 98 -10.19 15.68 -12.12
C GLU A 98 -9.46 14.32 -12.19
N LEU A 99 -8.81 13.99 -13.32
CA LEU A 99 -7.98 12.78 -13.42
C LEU A 99 -6.72 12.86 -12.56
N ARG A 100 -6.08 14.04 -12.49
CA ARG A 100 -4.95 14.24 -11.57
C ARG A 100 -5.39 14.00 -10.13
N ASP A 101 -6.56 14.51 -9.77
CA ASP A 101 -7.14 14.38 -8.44
C ASP A 101 -7.49 12.93 -8.11
N ALA A 102 -8.13 12.21 -9.04
CA ALA A 102 -8.43 10.78 -8.93
C ALA A 102 -7.16 9.90 -8.86
N SER A 103 -6.03 10.39 -9.35
CA SER A 103 -4.75 9.68 -9.27
C SER A 103 -4.01 9.87 -7.95
N ARG A 104 -4.47 10.76 -7.06
CA ARG A 104 -3.73 11.05 -5.81
C ARG A 104 -3.83 9.86 -4.85
N LEU A 105 -2.71 9.60 -4.18
CA LEU A 105 -2.68 8.66 -3.06
C LEU A 105 -3.41 9.29 -1.89
N VAL A 106 -4.30 8.52 -1.27
CA VAL A 106 -5.02 8.90 -0.06
C VAL A 106 -4.41 8.15 1.10
N VAL A 107 -4.14 8.88 2.18
CA VAL A 107 -3.66 8.31 3.44
C VAL A 107 -4.86 7.87 4.26
N GLU A 108 -4.93 6.58 4.56
CA GLU A 108 -5.97 5.98 5.37
C GLU A 108 -5.40 5.50 6.70
N SER A 109 -6.17 5.60 7.77
CA SER A 109 -5.74 5.11 9.09
C SER A 109 -5.69 3.59 9.08
N LEU A 110 -4.55 3.02 9.47
CA LEU A 110 -4.36 1.58 9.56
C LEU A 110 -4.62 1.13 11.00
N GLN A 111 -5.59 0.24 11.17
CA GLN A 111 -5.83 -0.39 12.46
C GLN A 111 -4.72 -1.39 12.77
N TRP A 112 -4.24 -1.38 14.01
CA TRP A 112 -3.23 -2.29 14.51
C TRP A 112 -3.58 -2.72 15.92
N ARG A 113 -3.05 -3.87 16.34
CA ARG A 113 -3.20 -4.40 17.69
C ARG A 113 -1.86 -4.91 18.20
N ALA A 114 -1.60 -4.72 19.49
CA ALA A 114 -0.47 -5.36 20.14
C ALA A 114 -0.80 -6.84 20.37
N GLY A 115 0.03 -7.72 19.81
CA GLY A 115 0.02 -9.15 20.06
C GLY A 115 1.15 -9.58 20.99
N PRO A 116 1.17 -10.85 21.42
CA PRO A 116 2.22 -11.40 22.29
C PRO A 116 3.61 -11.38 21.64
N GLU A 117 3.68 -11.46 20.31
CA GLU A 117 4.94 -11.53 19.55
C GLU A 117 5.36 -10.19 18.92
N GLY A 118 4.47 -9.19 18.90
CA GLY A 118 4.71 -7.92 18.23
C GLY A 118 3.44 -7.17 17.83
N THR A 119 3.56 -6.23 16.91
CA THR A 119 2.41 -5.47 16.39
C THR A 119 1.78 -6.20 15.21
N ILE A 120 0.46 -6.39 15.24
CA ILE A 120 -0.31 -7.06 14.19
C ILE A 120 -1.14 -6.03 13.44
N CYS A 121 -1.04 -6.02 12.11
CA CYS A 121 -1.85 -5.23 11.20
C CYS A 121 -2.48 -6.15 10.16
N GLU A 122 -3.66 -5.79 9.67
CA GLU A 122 -4.37 -6.55 8.64
C GLU A 122 -4.67 -5.62 7.46
N VAL A 123 -4.48 -6.12 6.25
CA VAL A 123 -4.75 -5.36 5.02
C VAL A 123 -5.39 -6.24 3.96
N ASP A 124 -6.42 -5.69 3.33
CA ASP A 124 -7.06 -6.30 2.17
C ASP A 124 -6.35 -5.87 0.89
N LEU A 125 -5.90 -6.84 0.10
CA LEU A 125 -5.27 -6.60 -1.20
C LEU A 125 -6.17 -7.16 -2.32
N PRO A 126 -7.02 -6.32 -2.94
CA PRO A 126 -7.69 -6.67 -4.19
C PRO A 126 -6.70 -7.09 -5.29
N PRO A 127 -7.18 -7.73 -6.36
CA PRO A 127 -6.35 -8.01 -7.53
C PRO A 127 -5.62 -6.76 -8.05
N HIS A 128 -4.33 -6.92 -8.35
CA HIS A 128 -3.45 -5.85 -8.85
C HIS A 128 -3.28 -4.65 -7.91
N ALA A 129 -3.61 -4.83 -6.62
CA ALA A 129 -3.42 -3.79 -5.63
C ALA A 129 -1.94 -3.65 -5.24
N VAL A 130 -1.54 -2.40 -4.98
CA VAL A 130 -0.29 -2.04 -4.33
C VAL A 130 -0.65 -1.26 -3.06
N ALA A 131 -0.16 -1.71 -1.91
CA ALA A 131 -0.38 -1.06 -0.62
C ALA A 131 0.97 -0.73 0.02
N ALA A 132 1.12 0.50 0.48
CA ALA A 132 2.23 0.91 1.34
C ALA A 132 1.69 1.16 2.75
N LEU A 133 2.05 0.27 3.68
CA LEU A 133 1.74 0.40 5.10
C LEU A 133 2.92 1.09 5.77
N THR A 134 2.65 2.13 6.54
CA THR A 134 3.67 2.89 7.25
C THR A 134 3.38 2.91 8.73
N LEU A 135 4.38 2.50 9.51
CA LEU A 135 4.35 2.44 10.97
C LEU A 135 5.40 3.42 11.50
N GLU A 136 4.96 4.37 12.31
CA GLU A 136 5.83 5.37 12.94
C GLU A 136 5.95 5.08 14.43
N PHE A 137 7.18 5.01 14.92
CA PHE A 137 7.53 4.66 16.29
C PHE A 137 7.98 5.90 17.07
N PRO A 138 7.92 5.86 18.41
CA PRO A 138 8.55 6.90 19.22
C PRO A 138 10.02 7.05 18.87
N SER A 139 10.46 8.29 18.61
CA SER A 139 11.88 8.61 18.61
C SER A 139 12.47 8.24 19.96
N ARG A 140 13.59 7.51 19.97
CA ARG A 140 14.29 7.21 21.22
C ARG A 140 14.80 8.54 21.81
N PRO A 141 14.58 8.82 23.10
CA PRO A 141 15.07 10.03 23.75
C PRO A 141 16.61 10.08 23.80
#